data_AF-A0A529W677-F1
#
_entry.id   AF-A0A529W677-F1
#
_cell.length_a   1.000
_cell.length_b   1.000
_cell.length_c   1.000
_cell.angle_alpha   90.00
_cell.angle_beta   90.00
_cell.angle_gamma   90.00
#
_symmetry.space_group_name_H-M   'P 1'
#
loop_
_entity.id
_entity.type
_entity.pdbx_description
1 polymer ?
#
loop_
_entity_poly.entity_id
_entity_poly.type
_entity_poly.pdbx_seq_one_letter_code
_entity_poly.pdbx_strand_id
1 'polypeptide(L)' 'HLMFTGLKRQPKQGEKFPATLTFEKAGSVKVEFAVEGMGETGNGDMDMDHAE' A
#
# COMPACT_ATOMS: atom_id res chain seq x y z
N HIS A 1 -2.87 -0.33 7.77
CA HIS A 1 -2.62 -1.25 6.64
C HIS A 1 -3.91 -1.99 6.32
N LEU A 2 -4.28 -2.08 5.03
CA LEU A 2 -5.43 -2.83 4.55
C LEU A 2 -4.94 -4.14 3.93
N MET A 3 -5.64 -5.25 4.17
CA MET A 3 -5.32 -6.52 3.54
C MET A 3 -6.33 -6.82 2.43
N PHE A 4 -5.83 -6.99 1.22
CA PHE A 4 -6.63 -7.48 0.09
C PHE A 4 -6.65 -9.00 0.11
N THR A 5 -7.84 -9.60 0.01
CA THR A 5 -8.03 -11.06 -0.01
C THR A 5 -8.79 -11.49 -1.26
N GLY A 6 -8.67 -12.76 -1.66
CA GLY A 6 -9.38 -13.30 -2.83
C GLY A 6 -8.90 -12.73 -4.17
N LEU A 7 -7.65 -12.28 -4.26
CA LEU A 7 -7.08 -11.73 -5.49
C LEU A 7 -7.02 -12.81 -6.59
N LYS A 8 -7.63 -12.52 -7.75
CA LYS A 8 -7.61 -13.41 -8.93
C LYS A 8 -6.24 -13.54 -9.58
N ARG A 9 -5.38 -12.53 -9.36
CA ARG A 9 -4.00 -12.48 -9.85
C ARG A 9 -3.16 -11.67 -8.87
N GLN A 10 -1.86 -11.95 -8.84
CA GLN A 10 -0.92 -11.13 -8.11
C GLN A 10 -0.84 -9.73 -8.73
N PRO A 11 -0.90 -8.66 -7.91
CA PRO A 11 -0.60 -7.30 -8.34
C PRO A 11 0.84 -7.21 -8.83
N LYS A 12 1.10 -6.49 -9.92
CA LYS A 12 2.47 -6.32 -10.45
C LYS A 12 3.01 -4.94 -10.08
N GLN A 13 4.31 -4.86 -9.76
CA GLN A 13 4.97 -3.59 -9.46
C GLN A 13 4.75 -2.56 -10.58
N GLY A 14 4.46 -1.32 -10.20
CA GLY A 14 4.17 -0.22 -11.11
C GLY A 14 2.73 -0.19 -11.63
N GLU A 15 1.91 -1.22 -11.36
CA GLU A 15 0.47 -1.14 -11.60
C GLU A 15 -0.20 -0.25 -10.54
N LYS A 16 -1.32 0.37 -10.93
CA LYS A 16 -2.22 1.07 -10.01
C LYS A 16 -3.51 0.27 -9.83
N PHE A 17 -3.98 0.20 -8.60
CA PHE A 17 -5.20 -0.49 -8.23
C PHE A 17 -6.25 0.50 -7.70
N PRO A 18 -7.31 0.82 -8.46
CA PRO A 18 -8.37 1.71 -7.99
C PRO A 18 -9.25 1.00 -6.96
N ALA A 19 -9.59 1.71 -5.89
CA ALA A 19 -10.47 1.23 -4.85
C ALA A 19 -11.37 2.36 -4.33
N THR A 20 -12.41 2.00 -3.60
CA THR A 20 -13.28 2.95 -2.91
C THR A 20 -13.25 2.67 -1.42
N LEU A 21 -12.87 3.66 -0.63
CA LEU A 21 -12.94 3.64 0.82
C LEU A 21 -14.28 4.21 1.25
N THR A 22 -15.09 3.40 1.92
CA THR A 22 -16.38 3.85 2.45
C THR A 22 -16.23 4.17 3.92
N PHE A 23 -16.40 5.44 4.27
CA PHE A 23 -16.41 5.93 5.64
C PHE A 23 -17.85 6.13 6.10
N GLU A 24 -18.17 5.71 7.32
CA GLU A 24 -19.54 5.76 7.84
C GLU A 24 -20.13 7.19 7.84
N LYS A 25 -19.31 8.20 8.17
CA LYS A 25 -19.76 9.60 8.26
C LYS A 25 -19.38 10.45 7.04
N ALA A 26 -18.23 10.17 6.43
CA ALA A 26 -17.70 10.96 5.31
C ALA A 26 -18.11 10.43 3.93
N GLY A 27 -18.73 9.25 3.87
CA GLY A 27 -19.15 8.62 2.62
C GLY A 27 -17.99 7.95 1.86
N SER A 28 -18.15 7.82 0.55
CA SER A 28 -17.25 7.05 -0.31
C SER A 28 -16.16 7.92 -0.94
N VAL A 29 -14.90 7.50 -0.81
CA VAL A 29 -13.72 8.16 -1.38
C VAL A 29 -13.05 7.22 -2.36
N LYS A 30 -12.84 7.67 -3.60
CA LYS A 30 -12.07 6.92 -4.60
C LYS A 30 -10.59 7.15 -4.39
N VAL A 31 -9.81 6.07 -4.36
CA VAL A 31 -8.36 6.09 -4.16
C VAL A 31 -7.68 5.19 -5.20
N GLU A 32 -6.43 5.50 -5.56
CA GLU A 32 -5.57 4.61 -6.34
C GLU A 32 -4.42 4.14 -5.46
N PHE A 33 -4.27 2.82 -5.33
CA PHE A 33 -3.13 2.21 -4.64
C PHE A 33 -2.03 1.91 -5.65
N ALA A 34 -0.83 2.43 -5.44
CA ALA A 34 0.34 2.03 -6.20
C ALA A 34 0.85 0.67 -5.71
N VAL A 35 1.19 -0.22 -6.64
CA VAL A 35 1.82 -1.50 -6.31
C VAL A 35 3.32 -1.32 -6.29
N GLU A 36 3.91 -1.38 -5.10
CA GLU A 36 5.35 -1.28 -4.85
C GLU A 36 5.99 -2.68 -4.76
N GLY A 37 7.30 -2.77 -4.99
CA GLY A 37 8.04 -4.03 -4.98
C GLY A 37 8.18 -4.61 -3.56
N MET A 38 8.26 -5.94 -3.45
CA MET A 38 8.59 -6.59 -2.17
C MET A 38 10.01 -6.21 -1.75
N GLY A 39 10.14 -5.33 -0.75
CA GLY A 39 11.42 -4.77 -0.29
C GLY A 39 11.46 -3.24 -0.28
N GLU A 40 10.50 -2.58 -0.93
CA GLU A 40 10.23 -1.15 -0.75
C GLU A 40 9.39 -0.97 0.52
N THR A 41 9.93 -1.33 1.68
CA THR A 41 9.45 -0.75 2.94
C THR A 41 9.67 0.75 2.82
N GLY A 42 8.55 1.49 2.76
CA GLY A 42 8.53 2.93 2.58
C GLY A 42 9.63 3.62 3.37
N ASN A 43 10.29 4.55 2.69
CA ASN A 43 11.36 5.41 3.14
C ASN A 43 10.98 6.16 4.43
N GLY A 44 11.02 5.46 5.57
CA GLY A 44 10.99 6.00 6.91
C GLY A 44 12.38 5.84 7.49
N ASP A 45 13.01 6.97 7.75
CA ASP A 45 14.33 7.13 8.32
C ASP A 45 14.55 6.14 9.48
N MET A 46 15.42 5.16 9.26
CA MET A 46 16.16 4.51 10.34
C MET A 46 17.62 4.67 9.99
N ASP A 47 18.19 5.79 10.45
CA ASP A 47 19.62 5.95 10.64
C ASP A 47 20.15 4.68 11.35
N MET A 48 20.92 3.89 10.60
CA MET A 48 21.76 2.84 11.17
C MET A 48 22.96 3.53 11.81
N ASP A 49 22.78 3.97 13.05
CA ASP A 49 23.91 4.32 13.91
C ASP A 49 24.67 3.03 14.30
N HIS A 50 25.99 3.15 14.20
CA HIS A 50 27.01 2.10 14.28
C HIS A 50 27.32 1.68 15.73
N ALA A 51 27.82 0.43 15.90
CA ALA A 51 28.53 -0.20 17.05
C ALA A 51 27.73 -1.35 17.68
N GLU A 52 28.25 -2.56 17.92
CA GLU A 52 29.63 -3.04 18.10
C GLU A 52 30.00 -4.24 17.21
#